data_AF-A0AAD9KG11-F1
#
_entry.id   AF-A0AAD9KG11-F1
#
_cell.length_a   1.000
_cell.length_b   1.000
_cell.length_c   1.000
_cell.angle_alpha   90.00
_cell.angle_beta   90.00
_cell.angle_gamma   90.00
#
_symmetry.space_group_name_H-M   'P 1'
#
loop_
_entity.id
_entity.type
_entity.pdbx_description
1 polymer ?
#
loop_
_entity_poly.entity_id
_entity_poly.type
_entity_poly.pdbx_seq_one_letter_code
_entity_poly.pdbx_strand_id
1 'polypeptide(L)'
;MPMWGVSVPESAFASSLARHNTYLQECTGTRDASYSYTVHDLKHLLLKFAEEKSFSEDSGGGGRQSNIHLVPYLCHMALYVLNTTRSITREEKNLNLFLKIAPDKWPENAFEVEGALYWAVMAVHVFSPQKWKQHRLTFLKRLIVTAQARQVSPSGTRSLSDKTVKPYSVYKTYLVFFSLIDGLFSTVYKKCCVDSDGVWAVMLADYIRANDTSLLESTDKLLAMFEEEVLPCESFHEFCDVLGLLEELEDPDKFFVDTLTA
;
A
#
# COMPACT_ATOMS: atom_id res chain seq x y z
N MET A 1 2.68 2.25 19.84
CA MET A 1 2.57 3.25 18.76
C MET A 1 1.85 4.49 19.29
N PRO A 2 2.40 5.71 19.18
CA PRO A 2 1.70 6.94 19.58
C PRO A 2 0.55 7.26 18.62
N MET A 3 -0.55 7.76 19.17
CA MET A 3 -1.78 8.10 18.44
C MET A 3 -2.05 9.60 18.59
N TRP A 4 -2.45 10.27 17.51
CA TRP A 4 -2.64 11.73 17.51
C TRP A 4 -4.07 12.13 17.15
N GLY A 5 -4.91 12.30 18.18
CA GLY A 5 -6.27 12.82 18.03
C GLY A 5 -6.36 14.33 18.23
N VAL A 6 -7.50 14.93 17.86
CA VAL A 6 -7.75 16.38 17.91
C VAL A 6 -7.45 17.06 19.25
N SER A 7 -7.71 16.40 20.37
CA SER A 7 -7.49 16.96 21.71
C SER A 7 -6.03 16.89 22.19
N VAL A 8 -5.16 16.19 21.44
CA VAL A 8 -3.75 16.02 21.80
C VAL A 8 -2.92 17.13 21.14
N PRO A 9 -2.22 17.96 21.93
CA PRO A 9 -1.30 18.97 21.39
C PRO A 9 -0.18 18.33 20.55
N GLU A 10 0.24 19.00 19.49
CA GLU A 10 1.32 18.51 18.62
C GLU A 10 2.60 18.20 19.41
N SER A 11 2.97 19.07 20.35
CA SER A 11 4.16 18.89 21.19
C SER A 11 4.13 17.60 22.01
N ALA A 12 2.96 17.19 22.50
CA ALA A 12 2.78 15.95 23.25
C ALA A 12 2.91 14.72 22.33
N PHE A 13 2.36 14.81 21.11
CA PHE A 13 2.52 13.76 20.10
C PHE A 13 3.96 13.63 19.65
N ALA A 14 4.61 14.73 19.26
CA ALA A 14 6.00 14.77 18.84
C ALA A 14 6.95 14.18 19.90
N SER A 15 6.73 14.54 21.17
CA SER A 15 7.48 13.98 22.30
C SER A 15 7.26 12.47 22.47
N SER A 16 6.04 11.99 22.23
CA SER A 16 5.70 10.56 22.32
C SER A 16 6.27 9.77 21.14
N LEU A 17 6.27 10.35 19.94
CA LEU A 17 6.90 9.80 18.75
C LEU A 17 8.42 9.71 18.90
N ALA A 18 9.06 10.74 19.44
CA ALA A 18 10.48 10.71 19.75
C ALA A 18 10.84 9.56 20.71
N ARG A 19 10.09 9.38 21.81
CA ARG A 19 10.27 8.25 22.73
C ARG A 19 10.07 6.90 22.05
N HIS A 20 9.06 6.79 21.18
CA HIS A 20 8.81 5.56 20.43
C HIS A 20 9.99 5.22 19.51
N ASN A 21 10.53 6.21 18.81
CA ASN A 21 11.69 6.03 17.93
C ASN A 21 12.94 5.63 18.72
N THR A 22 13.18 6.23 19.89
CA THR A 22 14.27 5.83 20.79
C THR A 22 14.10 4.37 21.23
N TYR A 23 12.90 3.96 21.63
CA TYR A 23 12.61 2.57 21.99
C TYR A 23 12.91 1.59 20.83
N LEU A 24 12.48 1.92 19.60
CA LEU A 24 12.76 1.10 18.42
C LEU A 24 14.26 1.01 18.16
N GLN A 25 14.99 2.12 18.26
CA GLN A 25 16.44 2.15 18.12
C GLN A 25 17.15 1.29 19.17
N GLU A 26 16.71 1.34 20.43
CA GLU A 26 17.28 0.52 21.51
C GLU A 26 17.03 -0.98 21.28
N CYS A 27 15.86 -1.35 20.76
CA CYS A 27 15.50 -2.74 20.51
C CYS A 27 16.15 -3.32 19.24
N THR A 28 16.34 -2.50 18.21
CA THR A 28 16.77 -2.98 16.87
C THR A 28 18.19 -2.59 16.50
N GLY A 29 18.78 -1.61 17.19
CA GLY A 29 20.06 -0.99 16.79
C GLY A 29 19.95 -0.06 15.58
N THR A 30 18.79 0.03 14.93
CA THR A 30 18.56 0.89 13.76
C THR A 30 18.39 2.34 14.20
N ARG A 31 19.28 3.22 13.73
CA ARG A 31 19.29 4.63 14.13
C ARG A 31 18.42 5.55 13.29
N ASP A 32 17.90 5.04 12.18
CA ASP A 32 17.12 5.85 11.25
C ASP A 32 15.62 5.74 11.58
N ALA A 33 15.06 6.86 12.06
CA ALA A 33 13.64 7.02 12.35
C ALA A 33 12.92 7.77 11.22
N SER A 34 13.29 7.45 9.98
CA SER A 34 12.70 8.06 8.79
C SER A 34 11.33 7.48 8.46
N TYR A 35 10.52 8.25 7.74
CA TYR A 35 9.18 7.81 7.30
C TYR A 35 9.23 6.55 6.42
N SER A 36 10.35 6.24 5.77
CA SER A 36 10.47 5.07 4.88
C SER A 36 10.31 3.76 5.65
N TYR A 37 10.80 3.68 6.90
CA TYR A 37 10.57 2.52 7.76
C TYR A 37 9.10 2.35 8.10
N THR A 38 8.39 3.43 8.43
CA THR A 38 6.94 3.37 8.68
C THR A 38 6.15 2.96 7.43
N VAL A 39 6.58 3.40 6.24
CA VAL A 39 6.01 2.94 4.96
C VAL A 39 6.30 1.44 4.74
N HIS A 40 7.48 0.96 5.11
CA HIS A 40 7.78 -0.47 5.11
C HIS A 40 6.96 -1.27 6.13
N ASP A 41 6.76 -0.76 7.34
CA ASP A 41 5.92 -1.41 8.35
C ASP A 41 4.49 -1.55 7.84
N LEU A 42 3.94 -0.51 7.22
CA LEU A 42 2.63 -0.57 6.58
C LEU A 42 2.61 -1.55 5.40
N LYS A 43 3.63 -1.56 4.53
CA LYS A 43 3.79 -2.55 3.46
C LYS A 43 3.78 -3.97 4.02
N HIS A 44 4.53 -4.24 5.08
CA HIS A 44 4.60 -5.57 5.71
C HIS A 44 3.29 -5.97 6.37
N LEU A 45 2.60 -5.02 7.01
CA LEU A 45 1.28 -5.25 7.57
C LEU A 45 0.28 -5.67 6.48
N LEU A 46 0.20 -4.91 5.38
CA LEU A 46 -0.70 -5.21 4.25
C LEU A 46 -0.32 -6.51 3.52
N LEU A 47 0.98 -6.80 3.37
CA LEU A 47 1.43 -8.09 2.84
C LEU A 47 0.99 -9.24 3.74
N LYS A 48 1.02 -9.07 5.06
CA LYS A 48 0.60 -10.10 6.00
C LYS A 48 -0.89 -10.46 5.83
N PHE A 49 -1.74 -9.46 5.58
CA PHE A 49 -3.12 -9.68 5.15
C PHE A 49 -3.18 -10.46 3.84
N ALA A 50 -2.42 -10.00 2.83
CA ALA A 50 -2.46 -10.57 1.49
C ALA A 50 -1.88 -12.00 1.37
N GLU A 51 -0.99 -12.38 2.28
CA GLU A 51 -0.44 -13.72 2.44
C GLU A 51 -1.29 -14.60 3.38
N GLU A 52 -2.39 -14.04 3.92
CA GLU A 52 -3.29 -14.71 4.87
C GLU A 52 -2.57 -15.23 6.13
N LYS A 53 -1.42 -14.64 6.49
CA LYS A 53 -0.59 -15.06 7.62
C LYS A 53 -1.22 -14.69 8.95
N SER A 54 -0.95 -15.51 9.97
CA SER A 54 -1.46 -15.27 11.32
C SER A 54 -0.83 -14.03 11.94
N PHE A 55 -1.67 -13.11 12.44
CA PHE A 55 -1.19 -11.95 13.19
C PHE A 55 -0.65 -12.34 14.57
N SER A 56 -1.08 -13.45 15.16
CA SER A 56 -0.67 -13.85 16.52
C SER A 56 0.76 -14.41 16.60
N GLU A 57 1.29 -15.00 15.53
CA GLU A 57 2.58 -15.71 15.55
C GLU A 57 3.79 -14.79 15.75
N ASP A 58 3.73 -13.56 15.21
CA ASP A 58 4.89 -12.64 15.24
C ASP A 58 4.72 -11.47 16.22
N SER A 59 3.49 -10.99 16.46
CA SER A 59 3.23 -9.78 17.27
C SER A 59 2.68 -10.08 18.66
N GLY A 60 2.33 -11.34 18.95
CA GLY A 60 1.69 -11.72 20.21
C GLY A 60 0.34 -11.05 20.47
N GLY A 61 -0.35 -10.51 19.45
CA GLY A 61 -1.64 -9.85 19.67
C GLY A 61 -2.48 -9.51 18.44
N GLY A 62 -3.79 -9.49 18.67
CA GLY A 62 -4.84 -8.98 17.78
C GLY A 62 -5.22 -9.93 16.65
N GLY A 63 -6.51 -10.02 16.34
CA GLY A 63 -6.98 -10.70 15.13
C GLY A 63 -6.89 -9.81 13.88
N ARG A 64 -7.44 -10.35 12.78
CA ARG A 64 -7.95 -9.65 11.57
C ARG A 64 -8.18 -8.15 11.77
N GLN A 65 -9.22 -7.93 12.54
CA GLN A 65 -9.82 -6.63 12.84
C GLN A 65 -8.86 -5.66 13.55
N SER A 66 -8.26 -6.09 14.66
CA SER A 66 -7.38 -5.20 15.43
C SER A 66 -6.19 -4.70 14.61
N ASN A 67 -5.69 -5.53 13.69
CA ASN A 67 -4.55 -5.17 12.85
C ASN A 67 -4.95 -4.22 11.71
N ILE A 68 -6.13 -4.39 11.09
CA ILE A 68 -6.55 -3.46 10.04
C ILE A 68 -6.88 -2.08 10.59
N HIS A 69 -7.34 -2.01 11.84
CA HIS A 69 -7.54 -0.75 12.55
C HIS A 69 -6.24 0.04 12.72
N LEU A 70 -5.06 -0.60 12.71
CA LEU A 70 -3.77 0.11 12.82
C LEU A 70 -3.37 0.84 11.54
N VAL A 71 -3.92 0.46 10.38
CA VAL A 71 -3.49 0.95 9.07
C VAL A 71 -3.57 2.49 8.95
N PRO A 72 -4.70 3.15 9.30
CA PRO A 72 -4.78 4.61 9.22
C PRO A 72 -3.77 5.34 10.09
N TYR A 73 -3.41 4.76 11.24
CA TYR A 73 -2.52 5.42 12.19
C TYR A 73 -1.04 5.22 11.85
N LEU A 74 -0.68 4.10 11.22
CA LEU A 74 0.61 3.95 10.55
C LEU A 74 0.76 4.95 9.41
N CYS A 75 -0.28 5.13 8.58
CA CYS A 75 -0.29 6.19 7.56
C CYS A 75 -0.09 7.57 8.21
N HIS A 76 -0.80 7.87 9.29
CA HIS A 76 -0.71 9.16 9.96
C HIS A 76 0.69 9.45 10.52
N MET A 77 1.36 8.44 11.07
CA MET A 77 2.74 8.58 11.55
C MET A 77 3.71 8.92 10.41
N ALA A 78 3.61 8.21 9.27
CA ALA A 78 4.42 8.52 8.10
C ALA A 78 4.12 9.92 7.56
N LEU A 79 2.84 10.31 7.47
CA LEU A 79 2.40 11.64 7.04
C LEU A 79 2.95 12.75 7.94
N TYR A 80 2.96 12.55 9.26
CA TYR A 80 3.52 13.53 10.19
C TYR A 80 4.99 13.82 9.87
N VAL A 81 5.81 12.79 9.72
CA VAL A 81 7.24 12.94 9.40
C VAL A 81 7.41 13.51 7.99
N LEU A 82 6.66 13.04 6.99
CA LEU A 82 6.70 13.57 5.63
C LEU A 82 6.37 15.07 5.55
N ASN A 83 5.32 15.52 6.26
CA ASN A 83 4.88 16.91 6.27
C ASN A 83 5.87 17.82 7.02
N THR A 84 6.31 17.41 8.21
CA THR A 84 7.25 18.19 9.03
C THR A 84 8.64 18.30 8.40
N THR A 85 9.11 17.25 7.72
CA THR A 85 10.38 17.26 6.98
C THR A 85 10.27 17.82 5.57
N ARG A 86 9.06 18.18 5.12
CA ARG A 86 8.76 18.69 3.77
C ARG A 86 9.23 17.74 2.66
N SER A 87 9.11 16.43 2.90
CA SER A 87 9.59 15.38 1.99
C SER A 87 8.60 15.02 0.88
N ILE A 88 7.33 15.44 0.96
CA ILE A 88 6.27 15.08 -0.01
C ILE A 88 6.65 15.40 -1.46
N THR A 89 7.15 16.61 -1.73
CA THR A 89 7.54 17.00 -3.11
C THR A 89 8.71 16.16 -3.65
N ARG A 90 9.60 15.69 -2.77
CA ARG A 90 10.67 14.77 -3.17
C ARG A 90 10.08 13.40 -3.52
N GLU A 91 9.22 12.86 -2.66
CA GLU A 91 8.63 11.55 -2.90
C GLU A 91 7.66 11.53 -4.09
N GLU A 92 7.00 12.64 -4.37
CA GLU A 92 6.22 12.78 -5.61
C GLU A 92 7.11 12.71 -6.85
N LYS A 93 8.30 13.33 -6.84
CA LYS A 93 9.27 13.19 -7.93
C LYS A 93 9.75 11.74 -8.05
N ASN A 94 10.06 11.08 -6.93
CA ASN A 94 10.50 9.69 -6.92
C ASN A 94 9.42 8.74 -7.44
N LEU A 95 8.17 8.90 -7.02
CA LEU A 95 7.00 8.16 -7.54
C LEU A 95 6.85 8.35 -9.06
N ASN A 96 6.95 9.59 -9.54
CA ASN A 96 6.89 9.85 -10.98
C ASN A 96 8.05 9.22 -11.75
N LEU A 97 9.25 9.19 -11.18
CA LEU A 97 10.39 8.48 -11.78
C LEU A 97 10.15 6.97 -11.81
N PHE A 98 9.65 6.40 -10.71
CA PHE A 98 9.27 5.00 -10.62
C PHE A 98 8.24 4.63 -11.70
N LEU A 99 7.17 5.41 -11.85
CA LEU A 99 6.12 5.20 -12.86
C LEU A 99 6.64 5.29 -14.30
N LYS A 100 7.73 6.02 -14.55
CA LYS A 100 8.37 6.17 -15.86
C LYS A 100 9.40 5.09 -16.20
N ILE A 101 9.73 4.19 -15.27
CA ILE A 101 10.62 3.05 -15.55
C ILE A 101 9.99 2.21 -16.67
N ALA A 102 10.76 1.93 -17.72
CA ALA A 102 10.31 1.18 -18.88
C ALA A 102 9.98 -0.30 -18.53
N PRO A 103 9.00 -0.93 -19.21
CA PRO A 103 8.55 -2.29 -18.90
C PRO A 103 9.66 -3.35 -18.89
N ASP A 104 10.67 -3.22 -19.75
CA ASP A 104 11.82 -4.14 -19.82
C ASP A 104 12.65 -4.17 -18.52
N LYS A 105 12.54 -3.14 -17.68
CA LYS A 105 13.22 -3.04 -16.38
C LYS A 105 12.35 -3.46 -15.19
N TRP A 106 11.07 -3.72 -15.39
CA TRP A 106 10.18 -4.13 -14.30
C TRP A 106 10.58 -5.46 -13.65
N PRO A 107 11.06 -6.49 -14.37
CA PRO A 107 11.51 -7.74 -13.75
C PRO A 107 12.69 -7.57 -12.78
N GLU A 108 13.64 -6.68 -13.10
CA GLU A 108 14.75 -6.34 -12.20
C GLU A 108 14.24 -5.60 -10.95
N ASN A 109 13.35 -4.63 -11.15
CA ASN A 109 12.75 -3.86 -10.06
C ASN A 109 11.86 -4.70 -9.12
N ALA A 110 11.41 -5.89 -9.52
CA ALA A 110 10.61 -6.78 -8.69
C ALA A 110 11.33 -7.26 -7.41
N PHE A 111 12.65 -7.17 -7.37
CA PHE A 111 13.49 -7.63 -6.25
C PHE A 111 14.05 -6.50 -5.40
N GLU A 112 13.79 -5.25 -5.77
CA GLU A 112 14.22 -4.08 -5.01
C GLU A 112 13.44 -3.92 -3.71
N VAL A 113 14.12 -3.44 -2.66
CA VAL A 113 13.51 -3.15 -1.35
C VAL A 113 12.41 -2.09 -1.50
N GLU A 114 12.71 -1.04 -2.26
CA GLU A 114 11.78 0.00 -2.70
C GLU A 114 11.24 -0.30 -4.12
N GLY A 115 10.70 -1.51 -4.28
CA GLY A 115 10.03 -1.96 -5.51
C GLY A 115 8.53 -1.59 -5.54
N ALA A 116 7.77 -2.28 -6.41
CA ALA A 116 6.36 -1.97 -6.65
C ALA A 116 5.46 -1.97 -5.40
N LEU A 117 5.71 -2.90 -4.46
CA LEU A 117 4.97 -2.98 -3.20
C LEU A 117 5.18 -1.74 -2.31
N TYR A 118 6.41 -1.24 -2.23
CA TYR A 118 6.73 -0.04 -1.45
C TYR A 118 6.11 1.20 -2.08
N TRP A 119 6.29 1.38 -3.39
CA TRP A 119 5.76 2.56 -4.08
C TRP A 119 4.24 2.60 -4.12
N ALA A 120 3.56 1.45 -4.12
CA ALA A 120 2.10 1.40 -3.96
C ALA A 120 1.64 1.94 -2.60
N VAL A 121 2.37 1.63 -1.52
CA VAL A 121 2.08 2.18 -0.17
C VAL A 121 2.47 3.66 -0.10
N MET A 122 3.61 4.05 -0.66
CA MET A 122 4.01 5.47 -0.72
C MET A 122 2.98 6.31 -1.49
N ALA A 123 2.36 5.76 -2.54
CA ALA A 123 1.31 6.45 -3.29
C ALA A 123 0.13 6.87 -2.40
N VAL A 124 -0.24 6.10 -1.37
CA VAL A 124 -1.29 6.49 -0.40
C VAL A 124 -0.98 7.81 0.30
N HIS A 125 0.30 8.09 0.54
CA HIS A 125 0.75 9.28 1.27
C HIS A 125 0.89 10.50 0.34
N VAL A 126 1.08 10.28 -0.95
CA VAL A 126 1.50 11.31 -1.91
C VAL A 126 0.45 11.62 -2.97
N PHE A 127 -0.27 10.62 -3.47
CA PHE A 127 -1.28 10.78 -4.52
C PHE A 127 -2.65 11.03 -3.94
N SER A 128 -3.37 12.00 -4.50
CA SER A 128 -4.81 12.12 -4.28
C SER A 128 -5.55 10.89 -4.83
N PRO A 129 -6.82 10.65 -4.43
CA PRO A 129 -7.63 9.58 -5.00
C PRO A 129 -7.77 9.69 -6.53
N GLN A 130 -7.85 10.92 -7.07
CA GLN A 130 -7.92 11.14 -8.51
C GLN A 130 -6.62 10.72 -9.21
N LYS A 131 -5.47 11.09 -8.64
CA LYS A 131 -4.15 10.73 -9.17
C LYS A 131 -3.85 9.23 -9.02
N TRP A 132 -4.30 8.61 -7.93
CA TRP A 132 -4.28 7.16 -7.79
C TRP A 132 -5.07 6.50 -8.92
N LYS A 133 -6.32 6.93 -9.18
CA LYS A 133 -7.14 6.39 -10.28
C LYS A 133 -6.44 6.48 -11.64
N GLN A 134 -5.71 7.55 -11.92
CA GLN A 134 -4.94 7.69 -13.16
C GLN A 134 -3.76 6.70 -13.29
N HIS A 135 -3.20 6.24 -12.18
CA HIS A 135 -1.98 5.42 -12.17
C HIS A 135 -2.19 3.99 -11.65
N ARG A 136 -3.37 3.65 -11.10
CA ARG A 136 -3.63 2.36 -10.44
C ARG A 136 -3.40 1.18 -11.37
N LEU A 137 -3.77 1.27 -12.64
CA LEU A 137 -3.50 0.22 -13.61
C LEU A 137 -2.00 -0.01 -13.85
N THR A 138 -1.17 1.04 -13.80
CA THR A 138 0.29 0.89 -13.88
C THR A 138 0.82 0.14 -12.66
N PHE A 139 0.34 0.44 -11.45
CA PHE A 139 0.69 -0.33 -10.25
C PHE A 139 0.25 -1.79 -10.38
N LEU A 140 -0.97 -2.05 -10.84
CA LEU A 140 -1.49 -3.39 -11.06
C LEU A 140 -0.60 -4.19 -12.02
N LYS A 141 -0.22 -3.60 -13.17
CA LYS A 141 0.71 -4.22 -14.12
C LYS A 141 2.05 -4.59 -13.48
N ARG A 142 2.63 -3.67 -12.70
CA ARG A 142 3.91 -3.89 -12.03
C ARG A 142 3.85 -4.96 -10.95
N LEU A 143 2.72 -5.07 -10.24
CA LEU A 143 2.49 -6.12 -9.25
C LEU A 143 2.33 -7.49 -9.93
N ILE A 144 1.64 -7.57 -11.07
CA ILE A 144 1.56 -8.77 -11.91
C ILE A 144 2.96 -9.21 -12.38
N VAL A 145 3.77 -8.28 -12.90
CA VAL A 145 5.16 -8.58 -13.30
C VAL A 145 6.03 -8.98 -12.10
N THR A 146 5.82 -8.36 -10.93
CA THR A 146 6.54 -8.71 -9.71
C THR A 146 6.27 -10.16 -9.30
N ALA A 147 4.99 -10.56 -9.31
CA ALA A 147 4.58 -11.94 -9.04
C ALA A 147 5.20 -12.93 -10.06
N GLN A 148 5.09 -12.63 -11.36
CA GLN A 148 5.66 -13.47 -12.42
C GLN A 148 7.17 -13.62 -12.25
N ALA A 149 7.90 -12.52 -12.11
CA ALA A 149 9.36 -12.53 -12.01
C ALA A 149 9.85 -13.36 -10.82
N ARG A 150 9.21 -13.22 -9.66
CA ARG A 150 9.53 -13.99 -8.46
C ARG A 150 9.16 -15.47 -8.58
N GLN A 151 8.11 -15.80 -9.34
CA GLN A 151 7.74 -17.19 -9.61
C GLN A 151 8.72 -17.88 -10.56
N VAL A 152 9.09 -17.23 -11.67
CA VAL A 152 9.89 -17.85 -12.73
C VAL A 152 11.40 -17.74 -12.48
N SER A 153 11.82 -16.78 -11.67
CA SER A 153 13.22 -16.53 -11.29
C SER A 153 13.35 -16.08 -9.83
N PRO A 154 13.16 -16.98 -8.83
CA PRO A 154 13.16 -16.61 -7.40
C PRO A 154 14.46 -15.95 -6.91
N SER A 155 15.60 -16.21 -7.56
CA SER A 155 16.90 -15.66 -7.22
C SER A 155 17.20 -14.29 -7.86
N GLY A 156 16.21 -13.67 -8.52
CA GLY A 156 16.39 -12.42 -9.26
C GLY A 156 16.48 -12.61 -10.76
N THR A 157 16.08 -11.59 -11.53
CA THR A 157 16.22 -11.59 -12.99
C THR A 157 16.21 -10.18 -13.57
N ARG A 158 16.78 -10.00 -14.77
CA ARG A 158 16.67 -8.77 -15.56
C ARG A 158 15.54 -8.80 -16.60
N SER A 159 15.03 -9.99 -16.91
CA SER A 159 13.92 -10.20 -17.85
C SER A 159 13.09 -11.42 -17.45
N LEU A 160 11.85 -11.51 -17.90
CA LEU A 160 11.03 -12.70 -17.65
C LEU A 160 11.55 -13.87 -18.49
N SER A 161 11.99 -14.95 -17.84
CA SER A 161 12.39 -16.20 -18.50
C SER A 161 11.20 -16.93 -19.12
N ASP A 162 10.01 -16.73 -18.54
CA ASP A 162 8.75 -17.27 -19.03
C ASP A 162 7.66 -16.19 -18.90
N LYS A 163 7.04 -15.85 -20.03
CA LYS A 163 5.97 -14.85 -20.16
C LYS A 163 4.57 -15.47 -20.21
N THR A 164 4.46 -16.79 -20.09
CA THR A 164 3.15 -17.47 -20.03
C THR A 164 2.45 -17.17 -18.72
N VAL A 165 1.15 -16.84 -18.80
CA VAL A 165 0.30 -16.61 -17.63
C VAL A 165 0.26 -17.88 -16.78
N LYS A 166 0.47 -17.71 -15.48
CA LYS A 166 0.48 -18.79 -14.47
C LYS A 166 -0.90 -18.95 -13.83
N PRO A 167 -1.14 -20.01 -13.03
CA PRO A 167 -2.38 -20.11 -12.25
C PRO A 167 -2.59 -18.88 -11.36
N TYR A 168 -3.85 -18.50 -11.14
CA TYR A 168 -4.23 -17.31 -10.36
C TYR A 168 -3.55 -17.25 -8.98
N SER A 169 -3.36 -18.40 -8.33
CA SER A 169 -2.69 -18.53 -7.03
C SER A 169 -1.29 -17.92 -6.98
N VAL A 170 -0.57 -17.84 -8.11
CA VAL A 170 0.74 -17.19 -8.22
C VAL A 170 0.64 -15.68 -8.03
N TYR A 171 -0.47 -15.09 -8.48
CA TYR A 171 -0.69 -13.64 -8.46
C TYR A 171 -1.55 -13.19 -7.29
N LYS A 172 -2.33 -14.09 -6.68
CA LYS A 172 -3.34 -13.80 -5.65
C LYS A 172 -2.81 -12.84 -4.59
N THR A 173 -1.69 -13.13 -3.94
CA THR A 173 -1.10 -12.25 -2.91
C THR A 173 -0.85 -10.82 -3.40
N TYR A 174 -0.39 -10.63 -4.62
CA TYR A 174 -0.09 -9.29 -5.16
C TYR A 174 -1.36 -8.54 -5.59
N LEU A 175 -2.36 -9.27 -6.09
CA LEU A 175 -3.68 -8.72 -6.44
C LEU A 175 -4.46 -8.33 -5.19
N VAL A 176 -4.47 -9.18 -4.17
CA VAL A 176 -5.04 -8.89 -2.86
C VAL A 176 -4.33 -7.68 -2.22
N PHE A 177 -3.00 -7.61 -2.27
CA PHE A 177 -2.27 -6.43 -1.81
C PHE A 177 -2.71 -5.15 -2.55
N PHE A 178 -2.87 -5.22 -3.88
CA PHE A 178 -3.41 -4.10 -4.66
C PHE A 178 -4.81 -3.69 -4.19
N SER A 179 -5.70 -4.64 -3.95
CA SER A 179 -7.07 -4.36 -3.48
C SER A 179 -7.11 -3.62 -2.14
N LEU A 180 -6.20 -3.96 -1.23
CA LEU A 180 -6.08 -3.27 0.06
C LEU A 180 -5.63 -1.82 -0.14
N ILE A 181 -4.67 -1.57 -1.04
CA ILE A 181 -4.25 -0.21 -1.38
C ILE A 181 -5.38 0.58 -2.03
N ASP A 182 -6.05 0.01 -3.04
CA ASP A 182 -7.19 0.67 -3.69
C ASP A 182 -8.32 0.95 -2.70
N GLY A 183 -8.60 0.01 -1.80
CA GLY A 183 -9.54 0.13 -0.70
C GLY A 183 -9.23 1.24 0.29
N LEU A 184 -7.95 1.60 0.49
CA LEU A 184 -7.60 2.77 1.29
C LEU A 184 -8.13 4.06 0.66
N PHE A 185 -8.06 4.20 -0.66
CA PHE A 185 -8.61 5.35 -1.37
C PHE A 185 -10.13 5.29 -1.50
N SER A 186 -10.67 4.14 -1.90
CA SER A 186 -12.07 3.98 -2.29
C SER A 186 -13.02 3.77 -1.10
N THR A 187 -12.49 3.33 0.05
CA THR A 187 -13.28 3.00 1.24
C THR A 187 -12.83 3.81 2.46
N VAL A 188 -11.56 3.67 2.88
CA VAL A 188 -11.09 4.22 4.17
C VAL A 188 -10.98 5.74 4.15
N TYR A 189 -10.39 6.30 3.10
CA TYR A 189 -10.17 7.74 2.93
C TYR A 189 -11.15 8.38 1.94
N LYS A 190 -12.21 7.66 1.55
CA LYS A 190 -13.21 8.12 0.57
C LYS A 190 -13.80 9.49 0.90
N LYS A 191 -13.98 9.79 2.19
CA LYS A 191 -14.56 11.04 2.68
C LYS A 191 -13.54 12.18 2.88
N CYS A 192 -12.25 11.93 2.63
CA CYS A 192 -11.23 12.96 2.65
C CYS A 192 -11.34 13.83 1.38
N CYS A 193 -12.06 14.95 1.48
CA CYS A 193 -12.27 15.87 0.36
C CYS A 193 -10.98 16.66 0.08
N VAL A 194 -10.56 16.70 -1.18
CA VAL A 194 -9.41 17.48 -1.63
C VAL A 194 -9.71 18.10 -2.99
N ASP A 195 -9.53 19.42 -3.09
CA ASP A 195 -9.75 20.19 -4.33
C ASP A 195 -8.49 20.28 -5.22
N SER A 196 -7.31 19.90 -4.71
CA SER A 196 -6.05 19.92 -5.48
C SER A 196 -5.00 18.92 -5.00
N ASP A 197 -4.24 18.33 -5.92
CA ASP A 197 -3.26 17.26 -5.62
C ASP A 197 -2.13 17.67 -4.66
N GLY A 198 -1.77 18.95 -4.62
CA GLY A 198 -0.62 19.45 -3.83
C GLY A 198 -0.82 19.49 -2.32
N VAL A 199 -2.04 19.26 -1.84
CA VAL A 199 -2.37 19.33 -0.40
C VAL A 199 -2.82 17.99 0.20
N TRP A 200 -2.84 16.91 -0.60
CA TRP A 200 -3.34 15.60 -0.18
C TRP A 200 -2.75 15.12 1.15
N ALA A 201 -1.43 15.14 1.30
CA ALA A 201 -0.74 14.64 2.49
C ALA A 201 -1.12 15.39 3.78
N VAL A 202 -1.36 16.69 3.69
CA VAL A 202 -1.78 17.52 4.83
C VAL A 202 -3.25 17.24 5.17
N MET A 203 -4.11 17.25 4.14
CA MET A 203 -5.54 16.98 4.31
C MET A 203 -5.82 15.57 4.83
N LEU A 204 -5.08 14.57 4.37
CA LEU A 204 -5.20 13.20 4.85
C LEU A 204 -4.76 13.09 6.32
N ALA A 205 -3.68 13.76 6.73
CA ALA A 205 -3.25 13.77 8.12
C ALA A 205 -4.32 14.40 9.03
N ASP A 206 -4.86 15.56 8.64
CA ASP A 206 -5.92 16.24 9.37
C ASP A 206 -7.21 15.39 9.42
N TYR A 207 -7.56 14.74 8.30
CA TYR A 207 -8.69 13.82 8.22
C TYR A 207 -8.53 12.66 9.21
N ILE A 208 -7.37 12.00 9.22
CA ILE A 208 -7.13 10.87 10.12
C ILE A 208 -7.20 11.31 11.59
N ARG A 209 -6.60 12.46 11.92
CA ARG A 209 -6.63 13.05 13.26
C ARG A 209 -8.04 13.34 13.77
N ALA A 210 -8.97 13.68 12.88
CA ALA A 210 -10.32 14.14 13.22
C ALA A 210 -11.43 13.09 13.13
N ASN A 211 -11.18 11.92 12.53
CA ASN A 211 -12.25 10.98 12.14
C ASN A 211 -12.10 9.56 12.69
N ASP A 212 -11.54 9.41 13.90
CA ASP A 212 -11.25 8.11 14.55
C ASP A 212 -12.38 7.06 14.41
N THR A 213 -13.60 7.36 14.88
CA THR A 213 -14.73 6.43 14.79
C THR A 213 -15.08 6.04 13.36
N SER A 214 -15.10 7.02 12.43
CA SER A 214 -15.39 6.74 11.01
C SER A 214 -14.28 5.93 10.35
N LEU A 215 -13.03 6.06 10.80
CA LEU A 215 -11.91 5.25 10.30
C LEU A 215 -12.03 3.81 10.76
N LEU A 216 -12.39 3.55 12.02
CA LEU A 216 -12.63 2.18 12.52
C LEU A 216 -13.75 1.50 11.72
N GLU A 217 -14.89 2.19 11.53
CA GLU A 217 -15.99 1.66 10.72
C GLU A 217 -15.60 1.41 9.26
N SER A 218 -14.75 2.28 8.68
CA SER A 218 -14.35 2.15 7.27
C SER A 218 -13.26 1.09 7.07
N THR A 219 -12.43 0.85 8.08
CA THR A 219 -11.47 -0.27 8.09
C THR A 219 -12.16 -1.61 8.34
N ASP A 220 -13.23 -1.66 9.14
CA ASP A 220 -14.09 -2.85 9.24
C ASP A 220 -14.74 -3.18 7.89
N LYS A 221 -15.24 -2.17 7.16
CA LYS A 221 -15.77 -2.36 5.80
C LYS A 221 -14.71 -2.84 4.81
N LEU A 222 -13.50 -2.28 4.88
CA LEU A 222 -12.39 -2.74 4.06
C LEU A 222 -12.05 -4.20 4.36
N LEU A 223 -12.05 -4.59 5.63
CA LEU A 223 -11.82 -5.98 6.04
C LEU A 223 -12.88 -6.91 5.49
N ALA A 224 -14.16 -6.57 5.64
CA ALA A 224 -15.26 -7.38 5.12
C ALA A 224 -15.15 -7.57 3.60
N MET A 225 -14.91 -6.49 2.83
CA MET A 225 -14.70 -6.59 1.38
C MET A 225 -13.50 -7.50 1.03
N PHE A 226 -12.40 -7.37 1.77
CA PHE A 226 -11.24 -8.23 1.59
C PHE A 226 -11.56 -9.71 1.88
N GLU A 227 -12.22 -10.03 2.98
CA GLU A 227 -12.49 -11.41 3.41
C GLU A 227 -13.60 -12.09 2.60
N GLU A 228 -14.65 -11.35 2.26
CA GLU A 228 -15.89 -11.87 1.70
C GLU A 228 -15.93 -11.79 0.16
N GLU A 229 -15.20 -10.86 -0.45
CA GLU A 229 -15.25 -10.65 -1.91
C GLU A 229 -13.91 -10.90 -2.59
N VAL A 230 -12.79 -10.39 -2.05
CA VAL A 230 -11.48 -10.49 -2.73
C VAL A 230 -10.78 -11.83 -2.48
N LEU A 231 -10.71 -12.29 -1.23
CA LEU A 231 -10.06 -13.57 -0.91
C LEU A 231 -10.69 -14.79 -1.62
N PRO A 232 -12.02 -14.83 -1.84
CA PRO A 232 -12.66 -15.92 -2.56
C PRO A 232 -12.43 -15.94 -4.08
N CYS A 233 -11.91 -14.87 -4.68
CA CYS A 233 -11.64 -14.85 -6.13
C CYS A 233 -10.72 -16.02 -6.53
N GLU A 234 -11.06 -16.68 -7.63
CA GLU A 234 -10.29 -17.79 -8.22
C GLU A 234 -9.70 -17.42 -9.59
N SER A 235 -10.07 -16.26 -10.14
CA SER A 235 -9.58 -15.77 -11.42
C SER A 235 -9.29 -14.26 -11.41
N PHE A 236 -8.50 -13.80 -12.40
CA PHE A 236 -8.25 -12.37 -12.58
C PHE A 236 -9.50 -11.61 -13.03
N HIS A 237 -10.39 -12.26 -13.79
CA HIS A 237 -11.65 -11.66 -14.23
C HIS A 237 -12.56 -11.35 -13.03
N GLU A 238 -12.77 -12.33 -12.13
CA GLU A 238 -13.53 -12.13 -10.89
C GLU A 238 -12.94 -11.03 -10.03
N PHE A 239 -11.60 -11.00 -9.88
CA PHE A 239 -10.91 -9.93 -9.17
C PHE A 239 -11.18 -8.54 -9.79
N CYS A 240 -11.17 -8.45 -11.12
CA CYS A 240 -11.48 -7.21 -11.82
C CYS A 240 -12.95 -6.79 -11.66
N ASP A 241 -13.88 -7.74 -11.60
CA ASP A 241 -15.30 -7.46 -11.35
C ASP A 241 -15.50 -6.89 -9.93
N VAL A 242 -14.98 -7.57 -8.91
CA VAL A 242 -15.06 -7.15 -7.50
C VAL A 242 -14.50 -5.74 -7.29
N LEU A 243 -13.38 -5.38 -7.94
CA LEU A 243 -12.80 -4.04 -7.83
C LEU A 243 -13.38 -3.00 -8.80
N GLY A 244 -14.39 -3.36 -9.60
CA GLY A 244 -14.97 -2.47 -10.61
C GLY A 244 -13.97 -2.03 -11.67
N LEU A 245 -12.96 -2.85 -11.97
CA LEU A 245 -11.95 -2.58 -12.98
C LEU A 245 -12.45 -2.86 -14.40
N LEU A 246 -13.56 -3.60 -14.56
CA LEU A 246 -14.15 -3.90 -15.87
C LEU A 246 -14.64 -2.65 -16.63
N GLU A 247 -14.89 -1.54 -15.92
CA GLU A 247 -15.18 -0.24 -16.55
C GLU A 247 -13.95 0.39 -17.21
N GLU A 248 -12.74 0.04 -16.75
CA GLU A 248 -11.45 0.55 -17.24
C GLU A 248 -10.70 -0.47 -18.11
N LEU A 249 -11.06 -1.75 -18.01
CA LEU A 249 -10.45 -2.89 -18.70
C LEU A 249 -11.50 -3.61 -19.55
N GLU A 250 -11.51 -3.36 -20.86
CA GLU A 250 -12.41 -4.04 -21.80
C GLU A 250 -12.18 -5.56 -21.85
N ASP A 251 -10.93 -6.00 -21.70
CA ASP A 251 -10.54 -7.41 -21.75
C ASP A 251 -9.45 -7.70 -20.69
N PRO A 252 -9.84 -8.21 -19.51
CA PRO A 252 -8.90 -8.55 -18.43
C PRO A 252 -7.85 -9.58 -18.83
N ASP A 253 -8.20 -10.57 -19.64
CA ASP A 253 -7.28 -11.64 -20.04
C ASP A 253 -6.21 -11.09 -20.98
N LYS A 254 -6.62 -10.30 -21.97
CA LYS A 254 -5.69 -9.60 -22.85
C LYS A 254 -4.82 -8.61 -22.08
N PHE A 255 -5.38 -7.85 -21.13
CA PHE A 255 -4.60 -6.96 -20.26
C PHE A 255 -3.50 -7.74 -19.53
N PHE A 256 -3.80 -8.93 -19.03
CA PHE A 256 -2.84 -9.78 -18.33
C PHE A 256 -1.72 -10.27 -19.26
N VAL A 257 -2.07 -10.77 -20.45
CA VAL A 257 -1.12 -11.23 -21.45
C VAL A 257 -0.23 -10.08 -21.95
N ASP A 258 -0.82 -8.94 -22.30
CA ASP A 258 -0.10 -7.75 -22.75
C ASP A 258 0.88 -7.26 -21.68
N THR A 259 0.49 -7.36 -20.40
CA THR A 259 1.35 -6.98 -19.27
C THR A 259 2.61 -7.84 -19.16
N LEU A 260 2.52 -9.15 -19.40
CA LEU A 260 3.68 -10.05 -19.34
C LEU A 260 4.52 -10.02 -20.62
N THR A 261 3.92 -9.60 -21.74
CA THR A 261 4.57 -9.59 -23.06
C THR A 261 5.23 -8.27 -23.43
N ALA A 262 4.87 -7.16 -22.77
CA ALA A 262 5.54 -5.87 -22.83
C ALA A 262 7.06 -5.96 -22.57
#